data_AF-A0A9J7ER28-F1
#
_entry.id   AF-A0A9J7ER28-F1
#
_cell.length_a   1.000
_cell.length_b   1.000
_cell.length_c   1.000
_cell.angle_alpha   90.00
_cell.angle_beta   90.00
_cell.angle_gamma   90.00
#
_symmetry.space_group_name_H-M   'P 1'
#
loop_
_entity.id
_entity.type
_entity.pdbx_description
1 polymer ?
#
loop_
_entity_poly.entity_id
_entity_poly.type
_entity_poly.pdbx_seq_one_letter_code
_entity_poly.pdbx_strand_id
1 'polypeptide(L)'
;MSARLRNLNPYELHKYLVNVYCLNTKGSTGTLKRDASRDRTDLDIIRENYKFLWNEDDVADTWEKQLAKKYCDKLFKEYCICDLSRYKENKVALRWRVEKEVVLGKGQFQCGNKVCNNDGDLKSWEVNFAYMEDNEKKNALVKLRLCPECSKLLNYRSKKREVKRLKKSQKKTKKAKKPDKDENGDEDQCPGTPEGALEASTSAEATVPEDDEAALWKKGSEEIEEKSREDEFEEYLEDLLL
;
A
#
# COMPACT_ATOMS: atom_id res chain seq x y z
N MET A 1 -27.81 70.97 5.96
CA MET A 1 -27.36 69.77 6.71
C MET A 1 -27.14 70.16 8.16
N SER A 2 -27.49 69.30 9.13
CA SER A 2 -27.37 69.65 10.57
C SER A 2 -25.91 69.81 10.99
N ALA A 3 -25.60 70.85 11.78
CA ALA A 3 -24.23 71.16 12.19
C ALA A 3 -23.55 69.99 12.93
N ARG A 4 -24.31 69.21 13.72
CA ARG A 4 -23.80 68.04 14.45
C ARG A 4 -23.17 66.96 13.54
N LEU A 5 -23.57 66.86 12.28
CA LEU A 5 -23.06 65.85 11.35
C LEU A 5 -21.68 66.20 10.77
N ARG A 6 -21.25 67.46 10.84
CA ARG A 6 -19.94 67.90 10.33
C ARG A 6 -18.78 67.67 11.31
N ASN A 7 -19.09 67.30 12.55
CA ASN A 7 -18.12 67.10 13.63
C ASN A 7 -17.93 65.61 13.99
N LEU A 8 -18.58 64.70 13.26
CA LEU A 8 -18.46 63.25 13.45
C LEU A 8 -17.24 62.70 12.70
N ASN A 9 -16.61 61.66 13.24
CA ASN A 9 -15.62 60.86 12.51
C ASN A 9 -16.28 60.27 11.23
N PRO A 10 -15.59 60.19 10.07
CA PRO A 10 -16.12 59.55 8.87
C PRO A 10 -16.80 58.18 9.09
N TYR A 11 -16.29 57.34 10.01
CA TYR A 11 -16.91 56.08 10.39
C TYR A 11 -18.26 56.26 11.13
N GLU A 12 -18.34 57.23 12.04
CA GLU A 12 -19.55 57.56 12.79
C GLU A 12 -20.60 58.22 11.90
N LEU A 13 -20.18 59.10 10.99
CA LEU A 13 -21.05 59.72 9.99
C LEU A 13 -21.64 58.64 9.05
N HIS A 14 -20.81 57.72 8.54
CA HIS A 14 -21.27 56.57 7.77
C HIS A 14 -22.26 55.71 8.55
N LYS A 15 -21.95 55.35 9.81
CA LYS A 15 -22.83 54.58 10.69
C LYS A 15 -24.17 55.28 10.95
N TYR A 16 -24.17 56.60 11.17
CA TYR A 16 -25.38 57.40 11.32
C TYR A 16 -26.23 57.39 10.03
N LEU A 17 -25.61 57.60 8.87
CA LEU A 17 -26.31 57.62 7.58
C LEU A 17 -26.92 56.25 7.25
N VAL A 18 -26.18 55.16 7.46
CA VAL A 18 -26.68 53.78 7.28
C VAL A 18 -27.85 53.49 8.22
N ASN A 19 -27.77 53.90 9.48
CA ASN A 19 -28.86 53.72 10.44
C ASN A 19 -30.13 54.49 10.05
N VAL A 20 -30.00 55.75 9.62
CA VAL A 20 -31.14 56.64 9.34
C VAL A 20 -31.77 56.40 7.97
N TYR A 21 -30.97 56.12 6.93
CA TYR A 21 -31.45 56.04 5.55
C TYR A 21 -31.57 54.61 5.00
N CYS A 22 -30.75 53.66 5.47
CA CYS A 22 -30.89 52.25 5.07
C CYS A 22 -31.80 51.50 6.05
N LEU A 23 -31.39 51.42 7.33
CA LEU A 23 -32.00 50.54 8.32
C LEU A 23 -33.39 50.94 8.83
N ASN A 24 -33.87 52.15 8.50
CA ASN A 24 -35.18 52.64 8.92
C ASN A 24 -36.37 51.92 8.23
N THR A 25 -36.12 51.11 7.20
CA THR A 25 -37.14 50.25 6.56
C THR A 25 -37.02 48.79 7.03
N LYS A 26 -38.16 48.20 7.43
CA LYS A 26 -38.22 46.82 7.94
C LYS A 26 -37.70 45.84 6.87
N GLY A 27 -36.58 45.17 7.15
CA GLY A 27 -35.93 44.20 6.27
C GLY A 27 -34.63 44.67 5.59
N SER A 28 -34.31 45.96 5.59
CA SER A 28 -33.12 46.50 4.88
C SER A 28 -31.77 46.05 5.46
N THR A 29 -31.76 45.42 6.64
CA THR A 29 -30.57 44.70 7.15
C THR A 29 -30.04 43.65 6.17
N GLY A 30 -30.91 43.04 5.35
CA GLY A 30 -30.49 42.08 4.30
C GLY A 30 -29.69 42.74 3.18
N THR A 31 -30.01 43.98 2.82
CA THR A 31 -29.35 44.73 1.72
C THR A 31 -27.93 45.16 2.08
N LEU A 32 -27.60 45.24 3.37
CA LEU A 32 -26.26 45.55 3.87
C LEU A 32 -25.36 44.30 4.06
N LYS A 33 -25.87 43.11 3.76
CA LYS A 33 -25.09 41.87 3.85
C LYS A 33 -24.04 41.84 2.73
N ARG A 34 -22.76 42.00 3.10
CA ARG A 34 -21.60 41.75 2.23
C ARG A 34 -21.77 40.40 1.53
N ASP A 35 -21.55 40.38 0.22
CA ASP A 35 -21.33 39.13 -0.51
C ASP A 35 -19.97 38.53 -0.10
N ALA A 36 -20.04 37.41 0.60
CA ALA A 36 -18.88 36.66 1.07
C ALA A 36 -18.55 35.45 0.16
N SER A 37 -19.24 35.28 -0.97
CA SER A 37 -19.06 34.13 -1.88
C SER A 37 -17.67 34.05 -2.53
N ARG A 38 -16.90 35.15 -2.48
CA ARG A 38 -15.56 35.29 -3.06
C ARG A 38 -14.45 35.50 -2.00
N ASP A 39 -14.81 35.44 -0.72
CA ASP A 39 -13.88 35.66 0.38
C ASP A 39 -13.11 34.36 0.69
N ARG A 40 -11.84 34.29 0.26
CA ARG A 40 -10.94 33.19 0.64
C ARG A 40 -10.61 33.27 2.12
N THR A 41 -10.84 32.18 2.86
CA THR A 41 -10.44 32.06 4.27
C THR A 41 -9.07 31.41 4.41
N ASP A 42 -8.41 31.64 5.55
CA ASP A 42 -7.17 30.95 5.93
C ASP A 42 -7.28 29.42 5.78
N LEU A 43 -8.46 28.84 6.04
CA LEU A 43 -8.72 27.42 5.89
C LEU A 43 -8.81 26.96 4.43
N ASP A 44 -9.18 27.84 3.51
CA ASP A 44 -9.15 27.57 2.06
C ASP A 44 -7.70 27.65 1.56
N ILE A 45 -6.96 28.68 1.96
CA ILE A 45 -5.54 28.89 1.61
C ILE A 45 -4.67 27.72 2.12
N ILE A 46 -4.92 27.22 3.34
CA ILE A 46 -4.28 26.03 3.90
C ILE A 46 -4.67 24.76 3.13
N ARG A 47 -5.90 24.66 2.58
CA ARG A 47 -6.33 23.53 1.72
C ARG A 47 -5.73 23.60 0.32
N GLU A 48 -5.59 24.80 -0.25
CA GLU A 48 -4.95 25.06 -1.55
C GLU A 48 -3.44 24.74 -1.50
N ASN A 49 -2.76 25.07 -0.38
CA ASN A 49 -1.32 24.89 -0.20
C ASN A 49 -0.93 23.69 0.71
N TYR A 50 -1.83 22.70 0.88
CA TYR A 50 -1.54 21.54 1.73
C TYR A 50 -0.57 20.55 1.07
N LYS A 51 0.60 20.35 1.69
CA LYS A 51 1.49 19.20 1.44
C LYS A 51 1.36 18.15 2.54
N PHE A 52 1.40 16.88 2.16
CA PHE A 52 1.31 15.75 3.11
C PHE A 52 2.51 15.72 4.05
N LEU A 53 3.70 15.80 3.47
CA LEU A 53 4.98 16.05 4.14
C LEU A 53 5.64 17.27 3.49
N TRP A 54 6.33 18.07 4.30
CA TRP A 54 7.24 19.11 3.82
C TRP A 54 8.65 18.55 3.91
N ASN A 55 9.39 18.56 2.82
CA ASN A 55 10.80 18.16 2.79
C ASN A 55 11.68 19.33 3.27
N GLU A 56 12.96 19.08 3.53
CA GLU A 56 13.89 20.12 3.95
C GLU A 56 14.12 21.13 2.81
N ASP A 57 14.13 20.66 1.56
CA ASP A 57 14.21 21.47 0.34
C ASP A 57 12.93 22.26 0.00
N ASP A 58 11.80 22.01 0.68
CA ASP A 58 10.54 22.72 0.43
C ASP A 58 10.57 24.14 1.03
N VAL A 59 11.15 25.07 0.27
CA VAL A 59 11.15 26.51 0.54
C VAL A 59 9.72 27.06 0.46
N ALA A 60 9.35 27.84 1.48
CA ALA A 60 8.04 28.47 1.61
C ALA A 60 8.09 29.91 1.07
N ASP A 61 8.17 30.05 -0.26
CA ASP A 61 8.37 31.35 -0.93
C ASP A 61 7.20 32.33 -0.72
N THR A 62 5.96 31.80 -0.72
CA THR A 62 4.74 32.60 -0.54
C THR A 62 4.27 32.58 0.90
N TRP A 63 3.62 33.66 1.33
CA TRP A 63 3.02 33.76 2.66
C TRP A 63 1.99 32.64 2.91
N GLU A 64 1.30 32.19 1.85
CA GLU A 64 0.34 31.08 1.84
C GLU A 64 1.02 29.74 2.16
N LYS A 65 2.13 29.42 1.48
CA LYS A 65 2.99 28.27 1.82
C LYS A 65 3.51 28.36 3.25
N GLN A 66 3.90 29.55 3.72
CA GLN A 66 4.40 29.75 5.09
C GLN A 66 3.31 29.52 6.15
N LEU A 67 2.07 29.93 5.87
CA LEU A 67 0.92 29.64 6.72
C LEU A 67 0.61 28.13 6.76
N ALA A 68 0.60 27.47 5.60
CA ALA A 68 0.38 26.04 5.49
C ALA A 68 1.50 25.21 6.17
N LYS A 69 2.77 25.63 6.08
CA LYS A 69 3.91 25.03 6.78
C LYS A 69 3.77 25.18 8.30
N LYS A 70 3.58 26.41 8.81
CA LYS A 70 3.33 26.67 10.25
C LYS A 70 2.15 25.89 10.82
N TYR A 71 1.09 25.68 10.03
CA TYR A 71 -0.03 24.83 10.41
C TYR A 71 0.33 23.34 10.42
N CYS A 72 1.09 22.87 9.41
CA CYS A 72 1.60 21.50 9.34
C CYS A 72 2.55 21.15 10.49
N ASP A 73 3.42 22.07 10.90
CA ASP A 73 4.41 21.88 11.96
C ASP A 73 3.74 21.79 13.36
N LYS A 74 2.54 22.36 13.51
CA LYS A 74 1.72 22.29 14.72
C LYS A 74 0.91 20.98 14.84
N LEU A 75 0.88 20.13 13.81
CA LEU A 75 0.12 18.88 13.80
C LEU A 75 0.95 17.68 14.28
N PHE A 76 0.39 16.90 15.20
CA PHE A 76 1.03 15.70 15.76
C PHE A 76 1.03 14.50 14.79
N LYS A 77 1.87 14.57 13.76
CA LYS A 77 2.04 13.56 12.68
C LYS A 77 2.85 12.30 13.07
N GLU A 78 2.90 11.92 14.34
CA GLU A 78 3.68 10.76 14.80
C GLU A 78 3.06 9.41 14.42
N TYR A 79 1.75 9.25 14.64
CA TYR A 79 1.02 8.00 14.49
C TYR A 79 -0.23 8.23 13.63
N CYS A 80 -0.48 7.31 12.69
CA CYS A 80 -1.70 7.26 11.91
C CYS A 80 -2.78 6.39 12.55
N ILE A 81 -4.00 6.51 12.02
CA ILE A 81 -5.11 5.58 12.22
C ILE A 81 -5.35 4.82 10.91
N CYS A 82 -5.63 3.53 11.00
CA CYS A 82 -5.98 2.67 9.88
C CYS A 82 -7.44 2.24 9.91
N ASP A 83 -8.01 1.97 8.73
CA ASP A 83 -9.27 1.24 8.57
C ASP A 83 -8.94 -0.12 7.93
N LEU A 84 -9.03 -1.18 8.74
CA LEU A 84 -8.74 -2.56 8.33
C LEU A 84 -9.97 -3.29 7.76
N SER A 85 -11.12 -2.62 7.59
CA SER A 85 -12.38 -3.28 7.21
C SER A 85 -12.30 -4.08 5.90
N ARG A 86 -11.43 -3.68 4.95
CA ARG A 86 -11.21 -4.34 3.66
C ARG A 86 -9.91 -5.17 3.57
N TYR A 87 -9.36 -5.60 4.71
CA TYR A 87 -8.14 -6.42 4.78
C TYR A 87 -8.15 -7.65 3.86
N LYS A 88 -9.31 -8.29 3.65
CA LYS A 88 -9.49 -9.44 2.74
C LYS A 88 -9.16 -9.10 1.28
N GLU A 89 -9.42 -7.86 0.84
CA GLU A 89 -9.07 -7.34 -0.49
C GLU A 89 -7.59 -6.90 -0.58
N ASN A 90 -6.81 -6.95 0.52
CA ASN A 90 -5.52 -6.28 0.68
C ASN A 90 -5.60 -4.74 0.56
N LYS A 91 -6.76 -4.16 0.91
CA LYS A 91 -6.97 -2.71 0.95
C LYS A 91 -7.03 -2.25 2.39
N VAL A 92 -6.12 -1.34 2.75
CA VAL A 92 -6.06 -0.67 4.05
C VAL A 92 -6.10 0.83 3.77
N ALA A 93 -7.02 1.56 4.40
CA ALA A 93 -7.01 3.01 4.36
C ALA A 93 -6.22 3.55 5.56
N LEU A 94 -5.43 4.60 5.37
CA LEU A 94 -4.67 5.28 6.42
C LEU A 94 -5.08 6.76 6.46
N ARG A 95 -5.07 7.36 7.66
CA ARG A 95 -5.23 8.80 7.85
C ARG A 95 -4.55 9.28 9.12
N TRP A 96 -4.17 10.55 9.15
CA TRP A 96 -3.75 11.22 10.39
C TRP A 96 -4.88 11.26 11.43
N ARG A 97 -4.50 11.32 12.71
CA ARG A 97 -5.40 11.44 13.86
C ARG A 97 -6.07 12.83 13.86
N VAL A 98 -7.34 12.92 14.25
CA VAL A 98 -7.95 14.22 14.56
C VAL A 98 -7.68 14.60 16.02
N GLU A 99 -7.81 15.89 16.36
CA GLU A 99 -7.63 16.43 17.72
C GLU A 99 -8.24 15.55 18.82
N LYS A 100 -9.53 15.18 18.68
CA LYS A 100 -10.24 14.31 19.64
C LYS A 100 -9.58 12.94 19.84
N GLU A 101 -8.96 12.39 18.81
CA GLU A 101 -8.27 11.09 18.85
C GLU A 101 -6.86 11.22 19.46
N VAL A 102 -6.20 12.37 19.29
CA VAL A 102 -4.93 12.68 19.95
C VAL A 102 -5.15 12.88 21.46
N VAL A 103 -6.19 13.63 21.86
CA VAL A 103 -6.56 13.85 23.27
C VAL A 103 -6.96 12.54 23.97
N LEU A 104 -7.64 11.63 23.26
CA LEU A 104 -7.97 10.28 23.75
C LEU A 104 -6.79 9.29 23.66
N GLY A 105 -5.63 9.68 23.14
CA GLY A 105 -4.46 8.79 23.00
C GLY A 105 -4.63 7.67 21.96
N LYS A 106 -5.64 7.73 21.09
CA LYS A 106 -5.89 6.68 20.10
C LYS A 106 -4.74 6.58 19.09
N GLY A 107 -4.39 5.36 18.69
CA GLY A 107 -3.21 5.07 17.87
C GLY A 107 -1.87 5.11 18.62
N GLN A 108 -1.85 5.43 19.91
CA GLN A 108 -0.63 5.54 20.72
C GLN A 108 -0.74 4.78 22.04
N PHE A 109 -1.79 5.01 22.84
CA PHE A 109 -2.15 4.23 24.03
C PHE A 109 -3.31 3.26 23.77
N GLN A 110 -4.07 3.48 22.68
CA GLN A 110 -5.11 2.58 22.20
C GLN A 110 -4.82 2.11 20.77
N CYS A 111 -5.40 0.99 20.34
CA CYS A 111 -5.24 0.48 18.97
C CYS A 111 -5.61 1.52 17.89
N GLY A 112 -4.72 1.70 16.91
CA GLY A 112 -4.90 2.61 15.78
C GLY A 112 -5.90 2.17 14.71
N ASN A 113 -6.54 1.00 14.85
CA ASN A 113 -7.65 0.63 13.97
C ASN A 113 -8.91 1.41 14.38
N LYS A 114 -9.50 2.15 13.44
CA LYS A 114 -10.70 2.98 13.59
C LYS A 114 -11.80 2.35 14.46
N VAL A 115 -12.12 1.07 14.22
CA VAL A 115 -13.21 0.33 14.89
C VAL A 115 -12.78 -0.33 16.21
N CYS A 116 -11.47 -0.47 16.46
CA CYS A 116 -10.94 -1.14 17.65
C CYS A 116 -10.59 -0.13 18.75
N ASN A 117 -10.96 -0.43 20.00
CA ASN A 117 -10.59 0.31 21.21
C ASN A 117 -9.97 -0.67 22.24
N ASN A 118 -9.01 -1.48 21.79
CA ASN A 118 -8.25 -2.38 22.67
C ASN A 118 -6.86 -1.77 22.91
N ASP A 119 -6.41 -1.81 24.16
CA ASP A 119 -5.24 -1.09 24.64
C ASP A 119 -4.10 -2.05 25.03
N GLY A 120 -4.37 -3.37 25.02
CA GLY A 120 -3.38 -4.43 25.30
C GLY A 120 -2.40 -4.70 24.15
N ASP A 121 -1.14 -4.96 24.52
CA ASP A 121 -0.02 -5.44 23.68
C ASP A 121 0.12 -4.73 22.32
N LEU A 122 0.03 -3.40 22.36
CA LEU A 122 0.12 -2.52 21.19
C LEU A 122 1.53 -2.51 20.58
N LYS A 123 1.70 -3.25 19.48
CA LYS A 123 2.92 -3.29 18.68
C LYS A 123 2.96 -2.14 17.68
N SER A 124 4.11 -1.50 17.53
CA SER A 124 4.37 -0.52 16.48
C SER A 124 4.63 -1.22 15.14
N TRP A 125 4.16 -0.62 14.06
CA TRP A 125 4.33 -1.05 12.67
C TRP A 125 4.68 0.17 11.82
N GLU A 126 5.56 -0.01 10.86
CA GLU A 126 5.88 1.00 9.86
C GLU A 126 5.33 0.50 8.52
N VAL A 127 4.49 1.31 7.87
CA VAL A 127 3.75 0.90 6.67
C VAL A 127 3.99 1.94 5.58
N ASN A 128 4.40 1.47 4.40
CA ASN A 128 4.55 2.32 3.23
C ASN A 128 3.18 2.81 2.75
N PHE A 129 2.99 4.13 2.74
CA PHE A 129 1.83 4.84 2.25
C PHE A 129 2.18 5.51 0.93
N ALA A 130 1.67 4.94 -0.17
CA ALA A 130 1.71 5.55 -1.49
C ALA A 130 0.57 6.56 -1.63
N TYR A 131 0.90 7.79 -2.04
CA TYR A 131 -0.05 8.88 -2.28
C TYR A 131 0.27 9.59 -3.60
N MET A 132 -0.63 10.47 -4.04
CA MET A 132 -0.40 11.35 -5.17
C MET A 132 -0.47 12.80 -4.70
N GLU A 133 0.52 13.60 -5.10
CA GLU A 133 0.68 15.00 -4.75
C GLU A 133 1.29 15.70 -5.96
N ASP A 134 0.72 16.82 -6.41
CA ASP A 134 1.12 17.54 -7.64
C ASP A 134 1.12 16.66 -8.93
N ASN A 135 0.32 15.58 -8.93
CA ASN A 135 0.26 14.48 -9.92
C ASN A 135 1.45 13.48 -9.89
N GLU A 136 2.42 13.69 -9.01
CA GLU A 136 3.52 12.74 -8.78
C GLU A 136 3.10 11.64 -7.78
N LYS A 137 3.61 10.42 -7.97
CA LYS A 137 3.40 9.31 -7.03
C LYS A 137 4.51 9.31 -5.99
N LYS A 138 4.18 9.74 -4.77
CA LYS A 138 5.11 9.82 -3.64
C LYS A 138 4.82 8.71 -2.63
N ASN A 139 5.87 8.21 -1.98
CA ASN A 139 5.79 7.16 -0.96
C ASN A 139 6.30 7.74 0.37
N ALA A 140 5.61 7.44 1.47
CA ALA A 140 6.04 7.80 2.81
C ALA A 140 5.93 6.60 3.76
N LEU A 141 6.93 6.38 4.61
CA LEU A 141 6.86 5.37 5.66
C LEU A 141 6.13 5.95 6.88
N VAL A 142 4.98 5.37 7.25
CA VAL A 142 4.11 5.93 8.29
C VAL A 142 3.91 4.95 9.44
N LYS A 143 4.00 5.45 10.68
CA LYS A 143 3.94 4.66 11.91
C LYS A 143 2.49 4.43 12.35
N LEU A 144 2.20 3.20 12.78
CA LEU A 144 0.91 2.72 13.29
C LEU A 144 1.15 1.92 14.57
N ARG A 145 0.28 2.03 15.57
CA ARG A 145 0.30 1.16 16.75
C ARG A 145 -0.96 0.28 16.80
N LEU A 146 -0.80 -1.03 16.83
CA LEU A 146 -1.90 -1.99 16.67
C LEU A 146 -1.83 -3.13 17.69
N CYS A 147 -2.98 -3.52 18.24
CA CYS A 147 -3.11 -4.71 19.09
C CYS A 147 -2.87 -6.01 18.29
N PRO A 148 -2.61 -7.16 18.95
CA PRO A 148 -2.23 -8.40 18.27
C PRO A 148 -3.20 -8.85 17.18
N GLU A 149 -4.52 -8.71 17.37
CA GLU A 149 -5.51 -9.07 16.34
C GLU A 149 -5.47 -8.12 15.13
N CYS A 150 -5.31 -6.81 15.35
CA CYS A 150 -5.18 -5.86 14.24
C CYS A 150 -3.85 -6.01 13.48
N SER A 151 -2.79 -6.46 14.15
CA SER A 151 -1.53 -6.87 13.51
C SER A 151 -1.69 -8.11 12.62
N LYS A 152 -2.48 -9.12 13.05
CA LYS A 152 -2.82 -10.29 12.22
C LYS A 152 -3.66 -9.89 10.99
N LEU A 153 -4.59 -8.94 11.15
CA LEU A 153 -5.43 -8.42 10.07
C LEU A 153 -4.62 -7.63 9.03
N LEU A 154 -3.67 -6.79 9.47
CA LEU A 154 -2.73 -6.09 8.59
C LEU A 154 -1.89 -7.07 7.75
N ASN A 155 -1.35 -8.11 8.40
CA ASN A 155 -0.52 -9.14 7.75
C ASN A 155 -1.30 -10.35 7.20
N TYR A 156 -2.59 -10.18 6.88
CA TYR A 156 -3.46 -11.29 6.49
C TYR A 156 -3.03 -11.98 5.18
N ARG A 157 -2.55 -11.20 4.19
CA ARG A 157 -2.19 -11.76 2.87
C ARG A 157 -0.77 -12.29 2.78
N SER A 158 0.19 -11.69 3.49
CA SER A 158 1.57 -12.20 3.63
C SER A 158 1.54 -13.58 4.28
N LYS A 159 0.93 -13.72 5.46
CA LYS A 159 0.76 -15.01 6.16
C LYS A 159 0.00 -16.06 5.34
N LYS A 160 -0.96 -15.63 4.50
CA LYS A 160 -1.68 -16.53 3.58
C LYS A 160 -0.85 -16.95 2.34
N ARG A 161 0.18 -16.20 1.96
CA ARG A 161 1.19 -16.59 0.95
C ARG A 161 2.21 -17.56 1.56
N GLU A 162 2.76 -17.21 2.72
CA GLU A 162 3.69 -17.99 3.54
C GLU A 162 3.17 -19.41 3.83
N VAL A 163 1.97 -19.54 4.42
CA VAL A 163 1.34 -20.85 4.70
C VAL A 163 1.07 -21.67 3.41
N LYS A 164 0.95 -21.02 2.24
CA LYS A 164 0.91 -21.72 0.95
C LYS A 164 2.31 -22.17 0.48
N ARG A 165 3.37 -21.37 0.67
CA ARG A 165 4.77 -21.75 0.38
C ARG A 165 5.18 -22.97 1.19
N LEU A 166 4.96 -22.93 2.50
CA LEU A 166 5.25 -24.03 3.42
C LEU A 166 4.51 -25.33 3.02
N LYS A 167 3.22 -25.25 2.70
CA LYS A 167 2.44 -26.42 2.23
C LYS A 167 2.89 -26.94 0.85
N LYS A 168 3.40 -26.10 -0.05
CA LYS A 168 4.02 -26.52 -1.33
C LYS A 168 5.34 -27.25 -1.07
N SER A 169 6.20 -26.71 -0.19
CA SER A 169 7.48 -27.31 0.21
C SER A 169 7.29 -28.68 0.87
N GLN A 170 6.42 -28.78 1.89
CA GLN A 170 6.11 -30.05 2.55
C GLN A 170 5.51 -31.11 1.61
N LYS A 171 4.89 -30.70 0.49
CA LYS A 171 4.41 -31.64 -0.54
C LYS A 171 5.51 -32.07 -1.53
N LYS A 172 6.52 -31.22 -1.80
CA LYS A 172 7.75 -31.62 -2.52
C LYS A 172 8.54 -32.65 -1.69
N THR A 173 8.86 -32.34 -0.44
CA THR A 173 9.69 -33.23 0.41
C THR A 173 9.02 -34.57 0.71
N LYS A 174 7.69 -34.61 0.84
CA LYS A 174 6.93 -35.88 0.96
C LYS A 174 6.80 -36.67 -0.35
N LYS A 175 7.01 -36.05 -1.52
CA LYS A 175 7.17 -36.80 -2.79
C LYS A 175 8.56 -37.42 -2.88
N ALA A 176 9.61 -36.63 -2.60
CA ALA A 176 11.01 -37.08 -2.69
C ALA A 176 11.42 -38.12 -1.62
N LYS A 177 10.56 -38.39 -0.63
CA LYS A 177 10.76 -39.42 0.41
C LYS A 177 9.86 -40.65 0.25
N LYS A 178 9.23 -40.85 -0.91
CA LYS A 178 8.84 -42.20 -1.32
C LYS A 178 10.07 -42.87 -1.94
N PRO A 179 10.54 -44.03 -1.46
CA PRO A 179 11.40 -44.87 -2.28
C PRO A 179 10.58 -45.34 -3.49
N ASP A 180 11.23 -45.41 -4.65
CA ASP A 180 10.71 -46.27 -5.71
C ASP A 180 10.73 -47.71 -5.19
N LYS A 181 9.63 -48.42 -5.44
CA LYS A 181 9.48 -49.82 -5.08
C LYS A 181 9.45 -50.59 -6.38
N ASP A 182 10.61 -51.12 -6.76
CA ASP A 182 10.74 -51.95 -7.96
C ASP A 182 9.74 -53.10 -7.91
N GLU A 183 8.90 -53.17 -8.95
CA GLU A 183 8.13 -54.36 -9.28
C GLU A 183 8.76 -54.92 -10.55
N ASN A 184 9.81 -55.72 -10.36
CA ASN A 184 10.40 -56.54 -11.41
C ASN A 184 9.93 -57.98 -11.24
N GLY A 185 9.39 -58.56 -12.31
CA GLY A 185 8.79 -59.88 -12.36
C GLY A 185 8.80 -60.37 -13.80
N ASP A 186 9.39 -61.54 -13.99
CA ASP A 186 10.07 -61.93 -15.24
C ASP A 186 9.35 -63.10 -15.96
N GLU A 187 9.64 -63.26 -17.26
CA GLU A 187 9.32 -64.33 -18.25
C GLU A 187 8.29 -65.45 -17.89
N ASP A 188 7.42 -65.95 -18.79
CA ASP A 188 7.75 -66.52 -20.12
C ASP A 188 6.45 -66.92 -20.92
N GLN A 189 6.65 -67.38 -22.16
CA GLN A 189 5.83 -68.28 -23.00
C GLN A 189 4.67 -67.75 -23.88
N CYS A 190 4.69 -68.25 -25.12
CA CYS A 190 3.73 -68.08 -26.22
C CYS A 190 3.64 -69.42 -26.98
N PRO A 191 2.51 -69.79 -27.63
CA PRO A 191 2.50 -69.73 -29.11
C PRO A 191 1.13 -69.50 -29.78
N GLY A 192 1.12 -68.98 -31.03
CA GLY A 192 -0.07 -69.05 -31.92
C GLY A 192 -0.11 -68.06 -33.11
N THR A 193 0.25 -68.53 -34.31
CA THR A 193 0.09 -67.87 -35.63
C THR A 193 -1.05 -68.53 -36.47
N PRO A 194 -1.40 -68.10 -37.70
CA PRO A 194 -0.99 -66.94 -38.54
C PRO A 194 -2.19 -65.95 -38.77
N GLU A 195 -2.32 -65.04 -39.75
CA GLU A 195 -1.63 -64.59 -40.99
C GLU A 195 -1.57 -63.02 -40.99
N GLY A 196 -1.15 -62.24 -42.00
CA GLY A 196 -0.66 -62.45 -43.38
C GLY A 196 -0.40 -61.11 -44.11
N ALA A 197 0.11 -61.14 -45.37
CA ALA A 197 0.47 -60.00 -46.25
C ALA A 197 1.70 -59.15 -45.80
N LEU A 198 2.84 -59.07 -46.53
CA LEU A 198 3.15 -58.48 -47.88
C LEU A 198 3.28 -56.92 -47.84
N GLU A 199 4.35 -56.22 -48.31
CA GLU A 199 5.53 -56.57 -49.14
C GLU A 199 6.83 -55.74 -48.87
N ALA A 200 7.98 -56.26 -49.38
CA ALA A 200 9.15 -55.64 -50.06
C ALA A 200 9.72 -54.23 -49.71
N SER A 201 11.02 -53.88 -49.84
CA SER A 201 12.38 -54.51 -50.02
C SER A 201 13.44 -53.35 -49.89
N THR A 202 14.77 -53.35 -50.16
CA THR A 202 15.78 -54.21 -50.84
C THR A 202 17.22 -53.77 -50.44
N SER A 203 18.23 -54.67 -50.45
CA SER A 203 19.71 -54.41 -50.33
C SER A 203 20.24 -53.70 -49.06
N ALA A 204 21.31 -54.14 -48.38
CA ALA A 204 22.73 -54.27 -48.77
C ALA A 204 23.41 -52.90 -49.08
N GLU A 205 24.61 -52.56 -48.59
CA GLU A 205 25.75 -53.40 -48.13
C GLU A 205 26.47 -52.81 -46.87
N ALA A 206 27.66 -53.31 -46.48
CA ALA A 206 28.26 -53.13 -45.14
C ALA A 206 29.45 -52.14 -45.03
N THR A 207 29.78 -51.69 -43.80
CA THR A 207 31.10 -51.18 -43.39
C THR A 207 31.22 -51.06 -41.85
N VAL A 208 32.46 -51.04 -41.34
CA VAL A 208 32.89 -50.92 -39.92
C VAL A 208 34.37 -50.46 -39.90
N PRO A 209 34.97 -49.95 -38.80
CA PRO A 209 34.43 -49.68 -37.44
C PRO A 209 34.74 -48.22 -36.96
N GLU A 210 34.92 -48.05 -35.64
CA GLU A 210 35.69 -47.00 -34.90
C GLU A 210 34.95 -45.82 -34.22
N ASP A 211 35.08 -45.87 -32.89
CA ASP A 211 35.26 -44.85 -31.84
C ASP A 211 34.20 -43.77 -31.49
N ASP A 212 33.63 -44.02 -30.30
CA ASP A 212 32.96 -43.13 -29.37
C ASP A 212 33.71 -41.82 -29.01
N GLU A 213 33.24 -40.67 -29.51
CA GLU A 213 33.30 -39.41 -28.73
C GLU A 213 32.00 -38.57 -28.77
N ALA A 214 31.07 -38.86 -29.68
CA ALA A 214 29.88 -38.00 -29.92
C ALA A 214 28.71 -38.19 -28.92
N ALA A 215 28.74 -39.21 -28.04
CA ALA A 215 27.60 -39.58 -27.20
C ALA A 215 27.50 -38.79 -25.87
N LEU A 216 28.63 -38.38 -25.29
CA LEU A 216 28.69 -37.80 -23.94
C LEU A 216 28.06 -36.40 -23.81
N TRP A 217 27.93 -35.67 -24.93
CA TRP A 217 27.46 -34.28 -24.95
C TRP A 217 25.97 -34.11 -25.33
N LYS A 218 25.19 -35.20 -25.34
CA LYS A 218 23.75 -35.19 -25.65
C LYS A 218 22.82 -35.38 -24.45
N LYS A 219 23.31 -35.18 -23.21
CA LYS A 219 22.41 -34.94 -22.08
C LYS A 219 21.85 -33.52 -22.19
N GLY A 220 20.57 -33.41 -22.53
CA GLY A 220 19.90 -32.13 -22.75
C GLY A 220 20.00 -31.20 -21.53
N SER A 221 20.10 -29.90 -21.79
CA SER A 221 20.08 -28.86 -20.78
C SER A 221 18.79 -28.92 -19.98
N GLU A 222 18.88 -29.32 -18.71
CA GLU A 222 17.90 -28.88 -17.73
C GLU A 222 18.05 -27.35 -17.62
N GLU A 223 16.98 -26.61 -17.93
CA GLU A 223 16.90 -25.19 -17.58
C GLU A 223 16.93 -25.10 -16.05
N ILE A 224 18.12 -24.83 -15.52
CA ILE A 224 18.26 -24.31 -14.17
C ILE A 224 17.58 -22.94 -14.21
N GLU A 225 16.31 -22.87 -13.78
CA GLU A 225 15.67 -21.60 -13.42
C GLU A 225 16.62 -20.91 -12.42
N GLU A 226 17.33 -19.88 -12.87
CA GLU A 226 18.18 -19.06 -11.99
C GLU A 226 17.30 -18.60 -10.83
N LYS A 227 17.63 -19.04 -9.61
CA LYS A 227 16.91 -18.61 -8.41
C LYS A 227 16.90 -17.08 -8.43
N SER A 228 15.74 -16.48 -8.20
CA SER A 228 15.71 -15.02 -8.14
C SER A 228 16.63 -14.58 -7.00
N ARG A 229 17.36 -13.47 -7.19
CA ARG A 229 18.28 -12.97 -6.14
C ARG A 229 17.55 -12.68 -4.81
N GLU A 230 16.23 -12.52 -4.84
CA GLU A 230 15.39 -12.45 -3.64
C GLU A 230 15.26 -13.81 -2.93
N ASP A 231 15.08 -14.91 -3.67
CA ASP A 231 15.05 -16.28 -3.11
C ASP A 231 16.42 -16.68 -2.52
N GLU A 232 17.53 -16.34 -3.17
CA GLU A 232 18.89 -16.60 -2.66
C GLU A 232 19.19 -15.82 -1.36
N PHE A 233 18.77 -14.55 -1.30
CA PHE A 233 18.90 -13.74 -0.08
C PHE A 233 18.03 -14.28 1.06
N GLU A 234 16.83 -14.79 0.77
CA GLU A 234 15.94 -15.34 1.80
C GLU A 234 16.43 -16.71 2.28
N GLU A 235 17.03 -17.54 1.42
CA GLU A 235 17.68 -18.81 1.80
C GLU A 235 18.93 -18.57 2.69
N TYR A 236 19.74 -17.56 2.36
CA TYR A 236 20.86 -17.12 3.21
C TYR A 236 20.41 -16.59 4.58
N LEU A 237 19.27 -15.89 4.65
CA LEU A 237 18.70 -15.42 5.91
C LEU A 237 18.01 -16.55 6.72
N GLU A 238 17.45 -17.57 6.07
CA GLU A 238 16.93 -18.77 6.74
C GLU A 238 18.07 -19.60 7.38
N ASP A 239 19.25 -19.69 6.75
CA ASP A 239 20.42 -20.45 7.27
C ASP A 239 21.22 -19.70 8.35
N LEU A 240 21.23 -18.35 8.34
CA LEU A 240 21.92 -17.50 9.34
C LEU A 240 21.14 -17.35 10.67
N LEU A 241 19.92 -17.88 10.76
CA LEU A 241 19.02 -17.75 11.92
C LEU A 241 18.70 -19.09 12.61
N LEU A 242 19.50 -20.13 12.36
CA LEU A 242 19.37 -21.48 12.93
C LEU A 242 20.34 -21.74 14.10
#